data_AF-A0A1S9B6M8-F1
#
_entry.id   AF-A0A1S9B6M8-F1
#
_cell.length_a   1.000
_cell.length_b   1.000
_cell.length_c   1.000
_cell.angle_alpha   90.00
_cell.angle_beta   90.00
_cell.angle_gamma   90.00
#
_symmetry.space_group_name_H-M   'P 1'
#
loop_
_entity.id
_entity.type
_entity.pdbx_description
1 polymer ?
#
loop_
_entity_poly.entity_id
_entity_poly.type
_entity_poly.pdbx_seq_one_letter_code
_entity_poly.pdbx_strand_id
1 'polypeptide(L)'
;MIFRALTVLCLALLAPAVHAQNDTFGAVRSAIQNGSSRAVSQYFGGTVEIGFDGEKQSYSATQAEFVLKDFFAKNSPATFEVVHQGASTSEGIKYAIGKYAGKNGSYRVFIKMKAAQGAMQIDTMEFSHE
;
A
#
# COMPACT_ATOMS: atom_id res chain seq x y z
N MET A 1 -5.40 -48.79 37.32
CA MET A 1 -4.80 -47.47 36.98
C MET A 1 -4.55 -47.36 35.46
N ILE A 2 -5.59 -47.41 34.61
CA ILE A 2 -5.39 -47.40 33.14
C ILE A 2 -6.37 -46.47 32.39
N PHE A 3 -7.47 -46.03 33.02
CA PHE A 3 -8.52 -45.23 32.35
C PHE A 3 -8.44 -43.71 32.54
N ARG A 4 -7.28 -43.16 32.90
CA ARG A 4 -7.05 -41.70 32.98
C ARG A 4 -6.14 -41.14 31.88
N ALA A 5 -5.62 -42.01 31.01
CA ALA A 5 -4.62 -41.63 30.01
C ALA A 5 -5.21 -41.21 28.65
N LEU A 6 -6.55 -41.26 28.46
CA LEU A 6 -7.17 -41.05 27.14
C LEU A 6 -7.86 -39.68 26.97
N THR A 7 -7.83 -38.80 27.97
CA THR A 7 -8.50 -37.48 27.90
C THR A 7 -7.52 -36.31 27.71
N VAL A 8 -6.25 -36.59 27.34
CA VAL A 8 -5.20 -35.55 27.21
C VAL A 8 -4.52 -35.59 25.83
N LEU A 9 -5.14 -36.20 24.81
CA LEU A 9 -4.54 -36.28 23.46
C LEU A 9 -5.24 -35.44 22.38
N CYS A 10 -6.38 -34.80 22.67
CA CYS A 10 -7.14 -34.03 21.66
C CYS A 10 -7.06 -32.50 21.81
N LEU A 11 -5.94 -31.97 22.32
CA LEU A 11 -5.75 -30.52 22.48
C LEU A 11 -4.40 -30.05 21.92
N ALA A 12 -4.00 -30.55 20.75
CA ALA A 12 -2.72 -30.20 20.13
C ALA A 12 -2.82 -29.64 18.70
N LEU A 13 -4.03 -29.31 18.19
CA LEU A 13 -4.20 -28.88 16.79
C LEU A 13 -5.16 -27.70 16.60
N LEU A 14 -5.19 -26.76 17.55
CA LEU A 14 -5.61 -25.39 17.28
C LEU A 14 -4.35 -24.53 17.14
N ALA A 15 -3.58 -24.79 16.08
CA ALA A 15 -2.62 -23.78 15.63
C ALA A 15 -3.48 -22.59 15.17
N PRO A 16 -3.36 -21.40 15.78
CA PRO A 16 -3.97 -20.22 15.19
C PRO A 16 -3.37 -20.09 13.79
N ALA A 17 -4.22 -20.13 12.76
CA ALA A 17 -3.82 -19.68 11.44
C ALA A 17 -3.38 -18.22 11.61
N VAL A 18 -2.07 -18.00 11.71
CA VAL A 18 -1.49 -16.66 11.63
C VAL A 18 -1.73 -16.23 10.20
N HIS A 19 -2.90 -15.63 9.96
CA HIS A 19 -3.11 -14.81 8.79
C HIS A 19 -2.13 -13.65 8.93
N ALA A 20 -0.95 -13.79 8.34
CA ALA A 20 -0.07 -12.66 8.08
C ALA A 20 -0.93 -11.67 7.29
N GLN A 21 -1.38 -10.61 7.97
CA GLN A 21 -2.04 -9.49 7.33
C GLN A 21 -1.04 -8.96 6.33
N ASN A 22 -1.23 -9.29 5.06
CA ASN A 22 -0.32 -8.92 3.98
C ASN A 22 -0.21 -7.39 4.03
N ASP A 23 0.92 -6.88 4.53
CA ASP A 23 1.10 -5.44 4.77
C ASP A 23 1.26 -4.74 3.42
N THR A 24 0.11 -4.48 2.80
CA THR A 24 0.02 -3.91 1.46
C THR A 24 0.68 -2.53 1.44
N PHE A 25 0.58 -1.76 2.53
CA PHE A 25 1.29 -0.48 2.66
C PHE A 25 2.80 -0.67 2.75
N GLY A 26 3.27 -1.65 3.51
CA GLY A 26 4.70 -2.00 3.56
C GLY A 26 5.27 -2.33 2.18
N ALA A 27 4.53 -3.11 1.38
CA ALA A 27 4.96 -3.45 0.03
C ALA A 27 4.92 -2.24 -0.94
N VAL A 28 3.87 -1.42 -0.87
CA VAL A 28 3.78 -0.17 -1.65
C VAL A 28 4.89 0.81 -1.25
N ARG A 29 5.18 0.94 0.05
CA ARG A 29 6.30 1.76 0.56
C ARG A 29 7.62 1.32 -0.05
N SER A 30 7.92 0.02 0.00
CA SER A 30 9.16 -0.51 -0.58
C SER A 30 9.24 -0.27 -2.09
N ALA A 31 8.13 -0.43 -2.80
CA ALA A 31 8.06 -0.16 -4.24
C ALA A 31 8.34 1.32 -4.57
N ILE A 32 7.80 2.26 -3.78
CA ILE A 32 8.06 3.70 -3.92
C ILE A 32 9.52 4.02 -3.58
N GLN A 33 10.05 3.49 -2.48
CA GLN A 33 11.46 3.67 -2.09
C GLN A 33 12.41 3.23 -3.20
N ASN A 34 12.09 2.15 -3.90
CA ASN A 34 12.87 1.62 -5.02
C ASN A 34 12.59 2.33 -6.37
N GLY A 35 11.69 3.33 -6.40
CA GLY A 35 11.30 4.01 -7.64
C GLY A 35 10.66 3.11 -8.69
N SER A 36 10.08 1.97 -8.27
CA SER A 36 9.55 0.96 -9.17
C SER A 36 8.06 1.17 -9.41
N SER A 37 7.69 1.92 -10.44
CA SER A 37 6.28 2.10 -10.83
C SER A 37 5.61 0.77 -11.18
N ARG A 38 6.35 -0.17 -11.77
CA ARG A 38 5.94 -1.55 -12.05
C ARG A 38 5.49 -2.30 -10.79
N ALA A 39 6.24 -2.14 -9.69
CA ALA A 39 5.92 -2.79 -8.43
C ALA A 39 4.75 -2.09 -7.73
N VAL A 40 4.66 -0.75 -7.81
CA VAL A 40 3.48 -0.01 -7.31
C VAL A 40 2.22 -0.40 -8.08
N SER A 41 2.30 -0.60 -9.40
CA SER A 41 1.13 -0.90 -10.24
C SER A 41 0.49 -2.25 -9.96
N GLN A 42 1.20 -3.18 -9.31
CA GLN A 42 0.62 -4.43 -8.81
C GLN A 42 -0.48 -4.21 -7.78
N TYR A 43 -0.53 -3.03 -7.16
CA TYR A 43 -1.49 -2.67 -6.13
C TYR A 43 -2.55 -1.69 -6.65
N PHE A 44 -2.53 -1.30 -7.91
CA PHE A 44 -3.54 -0.38 -8.45
C PHE A 44 -4.92 -1.02 -8.56
N GLY A 45 -5.95 -0.22 -8.28
CA GLY A 45 -7.31 -0.56 -8.68
C GLY A 45 -7.51 -0.42 -10.18
N GLY A 46 -8.69 -0.82 -10.68
CA GLY A 46 -9.02 -0.69 -12.11
C GLY A 46 -8.95 0.75 -12.62
N THR A 47 -9.32 1.70 -11.77
CA THR A 47 -9.13 3.15 -11.98
C THR A 47 -8.38 3.72 -10.78
N VAL A 48 -7.39 4.56 -11.04
CA VAL A 48 -6.57 5.24 -10.03
C VAL A 48 -6.57 6.73 -10.31
N GLU A 49 -6.80 7.52 -9.28
CA GLU A 49 -6.61 8.97 -9.32
C GLU A 49 -5.15 9.30 -8.97
N ILE A 50 -4.44 9.97 -9.88
CA ILE A 50 -3.10 10.50 -9.61
C ILE A 50 -3.17 12.02 -9.62
N GLY A 51 -2.63 12.64 -8.58
CA GLY A 51 -2.56 14.09 -8.45
C GLY A 51 -1.16 14.61 -8.19
N PHE A 52 -0.90 15.79 -8.73
CA PHE A 52 0.30 16.59 -8.47
C PHE A 52 -0.13 18.00 -8.09
N ASP A 53 0.30 18.47 -6.91
CA ASP A 53 0.04 19.83 -6.40
C ASP A 53 -1.44 20.26 -6.44
N GLY A 54 -2.34 19.33 -6.13
CA GLY A 54 -3.78 19.57 -6.05
C GLY A 54 -4.54 19.37 -7.38
N GLU A 55 -3.85 19.27 -8.50
CA GLU A 55 -4.46 18.87 -9.77
C GLU A 55 -4.51 17.35 -9.87
N LYS A 56 -5.69 16.78 -10.12
CA LYS A 56 -5.92 15.33 -10.13
C LYS A 56 -6.56 14.86 -11.42
N GLN A 57 -6.16 13.69 -11.90
CA GLN A 57 -6.77 13.03 -13.04
C GLN A 57 -6.93 11.54 -12.78
N SER A 58 -8.02 10.96 -13.29
CA SER A 58 -8.26 9.51 -13.24
C SER A 58 -7.60 8.79 -14.42
N TYR A 59 -7.00 7.64 -14.14
CA TYR A 59 -6.27 6.82 -15.11
C TYR A 59 -6.66 5.35 -14.95
N SER A 60 -6.56 4.57 -16.03
CA SER A 60 -6.45 3.11 -15.89
C SER A 60 -5.15 2.73 -15.17
N ALA A 61 -5.08 1.53 -14.57
CA ALA A 61 -3.87 1.04 -13.91
C ALA A 61 -2.61 1.12 -14.80
N THR A 62 -2.74 0.79 -16.10
CA THR A 62 -1.61 0.87 -17.04
C THR A 62 -1.18 2.31 -17.30
N GLN A 63 -2.12 3.23 -17.50
CA GLN A 63 -1.79 4.65 -17.66
C GLN A 63 -1.17 5.24 -16.40
N ALA A 64 -1.72 4.89 -15.23
CA ALA A 64 -1.20 5.26 -13.92
C ALA A 64 0.26 4.80 -13.73
N GLU A 65 0.60 3.59 -14.19
CA GLU A 65 1.99 3.09 -14.14
C GLU A 65 2.93 3.96 -14.96
N PHE A 66 2.51 4.40 -16.15
CA PHE A 66 3.30 5.29 -17.00
C PHE A 66 3.45 6.69 -16.41
N VAL A 67 2.38 7.26 -15.84
CA VAL A 67 2.43 8.56 -15.15
C VAL A 67 3.41 8.49 -13.98
N LEU A 68 3.32 7.44 -13.15
CA LEU A 68 4.20 7.26 -12.01
C LEU A 68 5.65 6.98 -12.43
N LYS A 69 5.86 6.25 -13.53
CA LYS A 69 7.18 6.01 -14.12
C LYS A 69 7.85 7.33 -14.53
N ASP A 70 7.12 8.20 -15.22
CA ASP A 70 7.63 9.51 -15.64
C ASP A 70 7.98 10.38 -14.43
N PHE A 71 7.12 10.39 -13.40
CA PHE A 71 7.40 11.07 -12.14
C PHE A 71 8.67 10.54 -11.46
N PHE A 72 8.84 9.22 -11.29
CA PHE A 72 10.03 8.64 -10.69
C PHE A 72 11.31 8.81 -11.53
N ALA A 73 11.19 8.85 -12.86
CA ALA A 73 12.33 9.15 -13.73
C ALA A 73 12.81 10.61 -13.54
N LYS A 74 11.87 11.55 -13.37
CA LYS A 74 12.18 12.96 -13.12
C LYS A 74 12.59 13.25 -11.68
N ASN A 75 12.05 12.52 -10.71
CA ASN A 75 12.19 12.81 -9.28
C ASN A 75 12.76 11.63 -8.49
N SER A 76 13.71 10.85 -9.04
CA SER A 76 14.14 9.57 -8.48
C SER A 76 14.28 9.57 -6.94
N PRO A 77 13.64 8.60 -6.25
CA PRO A 77 13.53 8.61 -4.80
C PRO A 77 14.89 8.39 -4.14
N ALA A 78 15.26 9.27 -3.22
CA ALA A 78 16.34 9.07 -2.28
C ALA A 78 15.82 8.40 -1.00
N THR A 79 14.69 8.88 -0.49
CA THR A 79 13.99 8.26 0.66
C THR A 79 12.48 8.34 0.49
N PHE A 80 11.78 7.39 1.13
CA PHE A 80 10.34 7.46 1.31
C PHE A 80 9.97 6.89 2.67
N GLU A 81 9.28 7.69 3.50
CA GLU A 81 8.93 7.32 4.87
C GLU A 81 7.45 7.58 5.12
N VAL A 82 6.73 6.57 5.58
CA VAL A 82 5.35 6.75 6.03
C VAL A 82 5.39 7.43 7.40
N VAL A 83 4.81 8.62 7.49
CA VAL A 83 4.78 9.46 8.70
C VAL A 83 3.43 9.44 9.40
N HIS A 84 2.37 9.07 8.70
CA HIS A 84 1.05 8.90 9.28
C HIS A 84 0.28 7.82 8.51
N GLN A 85 -0.49 7.00 9.19
CA GLN A 85 -1.35 6.00 8.56
C GLN A 85 -2.60 5.79 9.40
N GLY A 86 -3.69 5.42 8.74
CA GLY A 86 -4.96 5.18 9.41
C GLY A 86 -5.90 4.33 8.57
N ALA A 87 -6.98 3.91 9.20
CA ALA A 87 -8.08 3.25 8.55
C ALA A 87 -9.38 3.97 8.93
N SER A 88 -10.30 4.08 7.97
CA SER A 88 -11.67 4.45 8.31
C SER A 88 -12.37 3.23 8.90
N THR A 89 -13.20 3.43 9.92
CA THR A 89 -14.01 2.36 10.53
C THR A 89 -15.13 1.87 9.61
N SER A 90 -15.45 2.61 8.54
CA SER A 90 -16.38 2.19 7.49
C SER A 90 -15.65 1.88 6.17
N GLU A 91 -16.15 0.87 5.44
CA GLU A 91 -15.88 0.61 4.01
C GLU A 91 -14.49 0.11 3.62
N GLY A 92 -13.66 -0.33 4.58
CA GLY A 92 -12.37 -0.94 4.23
C GLY A 92 -11.42 0.03 3.53
N ILE A 93 -11.57 1.33 3.79
CA ILE A 93 -10.67 2.37 3.32
C ILE A 93 -9.51 2.50 4.29
N LYS A 94 -8.30 2.50 3.74
CA LYS A 94 -7.08 2.80 4.49
C LYS A 94 -6.31 3.91 3.80
N TYR A 95 -5.55 4.68 4.56
CA TYR A 95 -4.73 5.73 4.02
C TYR A 95 -3.35 5.78 4.68
N ALA A 96 -2.38 6.29 3.94
CA ALA A 96 -1.05 6.62 4.43
C ALA A 96 -0.63 7.99 3.91
N ILE A 97 0.16 8.69 4.71
CA ILE A 97 0.86 9.90 4.34
C ILE A 97 2.34 9.61 4.48
N GLY A 98 3.08 9.79 3.40
CA GLY A 98 4.52 9.65 3.39
C GLY A 98 5.25 10.95 3.06
N LYS A 99 6.50 11.04 3.50
CA LYS A 99 7.48 12.01 3.04
C LYS A 99 8.36 11.35 2.00
N TYR A 100 8.44 11.97 0.82
CA TYR A 100 9.24 11.53 -0.30
C TYR A 100 10.32 12.57 -0.55
N ALA A 101 11.58 12.17 -0.41
CA ALA A 101 12.71 13.01 -0.84
C ALA A 101 13.19 12.47 -2.19
N GLY A 102 12.97 13.24 -3.25
CA GLY A 102 13.41 12.94 -4.61
C GLY A 102 14.61 13.78 -5.01
N LYS A 103 15.28 13.37 -6.09
CA LYS A 103 16.43 14.09 -6.65
C LYS A 103 16.15 15.57 -6.94
N ASN A 104 14.94 15.90 -7.39
CA ASN A 104 14.56 17.23 -7.86
C ASN A 104 13.45 17.89 -7.02
N GLY A 105 13.11 17.33 -5.87
CA GLY A 105 12.07 17.89 -5.00
C GLY A 105 11.69 16.97 -3.86
N SER A 106 11.13 17.56 -2.81
CA SER A 106 10.50 16.85 -1.70
C SER A 106 8.99 16.93 -1.83
N TYR A 107 8.30 15.83 -1.54
CA TYR A 107 6.86 15.71 -1.68
C TYR A 107 6.24 15.08 -0.45
N ARG A 108 5.11 15.62 -0.03
CA ARG A 108 4.15 14.90 0.79
C ARG A 108 3.30 14.02 -0.12
N VAL A 109 3.28 12.72 0.16
CA VAL A 109 2.56 11.74 -0.65
C VAL A 109 1.38 11.21 0.15
N PHE A 110 0.17 11.48 -0.31
CA PHE A 110 -1.05 10.86 0.21
C PHE A 110 -1.40 9.64 -0.62
N ILE A 111 -1.67 8.51 0.04
CA ILE A 111 -2.06 7.25 -0.58
C ILE A 111 -3.36 6.80 0.05
N LYS A 112 -4.42 6.65 -0.77
CA LYS A 112 -5.70 6.09 -0.36
C LYS A 112 -5.88 4.72 -1.00
N MET A 113 -6.22 3.73 -0.18
CA MET A 113 -6.48 2.37 -0.61
C MET A 113 -7.90 1.96 -0.23
N LYS A 114 -8.57 1.20 -1.08
CA LYS A 114 -9.89 0.62 -0.85
C LYS A 114 -9.85 -0.89 -1.03
N ALA A 115 -10.70 -1.61 -0.33
CA ALA A 115 -10.88 -3.04 -0.55
C ALA A 115 -11.61 -3.26 -1.90
N ALA A 116 -11.03 -4.07 -2.78
CA ALA A 116 -11.63 -4.46 -4.05
C ALA A 116 -11.12 -5.84 -4.46
N GLN A 117 -12.01 -6.69 -4.98
CA GLN A 117 -11.66 -8.06 -5.44
C GLN A 117 -10.94 -8.91 -4.36
N GLY A 118 -11.27 -8.69 -3.08
CA GLY A 118 -10.67 -9.42 -1.96
C GLY A 118 -9.26 -8.92 -1.54
N ALA A 119 -8.76 -7.84 -2.13
CA ALA A 119 -7.46 -7.24 -1.79
C ALA A 119 -7.57 -5.73 -1.54
N MET A 120 -6.62 -5.16 -0.81
CA MET A 120 -6.48 -3.69 -0.73
C MET A 120 -5.82 -3.18 -2.01
N GLN A 121 -6.46 -2.23 -2.68
CA GLN A 121 -5.98 -1.63 -3.92
C GLN A 121 -5.88 -0.11 -3.75
N ILE A 122 -4.87 0.49 -4.37
CA ILE A 122 -4.66 1.94 -4.44
C ILE A 122 -5.77 2.54 -5.31
N ASP A 123 -6.48 3.49 -4.74
CA ASP A 123 -7.51 4.29 -5.40
C ASP A 123 -7.00 5.70 -5.73
N THR A 124 -6.16 6.28 -4.86
CA THR A 124 -5.62 7.62 -5.05
C THR A 124 -4.16 7.69 -4.61
N MET A 125 -3.33 8.37 -5.41
CA MET A 125 -2.01 8.85 -5.02
C MET A 125 -1.90 10.34 -5.33
N GLU A 126 -1.52 11.14 -4.35
CA GLU A 126 -1.35 12.59 -4.52
C GLU A 126 0.02 12.99 -4.01
N PHE A 127 0.78 13.69 -4.85
CA PHE A 127 2.11 14.21 -4.56
C PHE A 127 1.99 15.73 -4.48
N SER A 128 2.25 16.31 -3.31
CA SER A 128 2.27 17.76 -3.12
C SER A 128 3.67 18.17 -2.72
N HIS A 129 4.26 19.16 -3.37
CA HIS A 129 5.55 19.69 -2.95
C HIS A 129 5.50 20.13 -1.48
N GLU A 130 6.57 19.83 -0.74
CA GLU A 130 6.80 20.42 0.59
C GLU A 130 7.31 21.87 0.50
#